data_AF-D4CFK8-F1
#
_entry.id   AF-D4CFK8-F1
#
_cell.length_a   1.000
_cell.length_b   1.000
_cell.length_c   1.000
_cell.angle_alpha   90.00
_cell.angle_beta   90.00
_cell.angle_gamma   90.00
#
_symmetry.space_group_name_H-M   'P 1'
#
loop_
_entity.id
_entity.type
_entity.pdbx_description
1 polymer ?
#
loop_
_entity_poly.entity_id
_entity_poly.type
_entity_poly.pdbx_seq_one_letter_code
_entity_poly.pdbx_strand_id
1 'polypeptide(L)'
;MELNKDNMKKIMLLILYTIVILALAFRMEYVFGFLRGGLRLMFPFLLGAAIAFILNVPMRFIEKNILGGLLRMKETSRAKRPLSLLLAILFVLVIVAVVSLVVIPELTGTLLGLKRLVPAFFENMQIQAEAMFARYPEIVEFINSIEIDWKTLMEETASFITSGAGNLLSSTVTAAVSIASGLTTFSISFIFSLYILLQKETLSRQFKQLCYAYFPESAVDKGLGVLRMTERIFSKFLTGQCTEAVILGTMFFVTLTILRLPFALLIGVLIAFTALIPIFGAFIGCAVGIFLMLMVSPVQAIWFTIIFLVLQQIEGNLIYPHVVGSSVGLPSIWVLVAVSLGGSMMGIVGMLIFIPLCSVGYTLLKEDVGIQLAGRNVKADKYLKRFSEREAGAKMSGSGKKAEKTENKKEKETEKD
;
A
#
# COMPACT_ATOMS: atom_id res chain seq x y z
N MET A 1 -35.57 8.01 -51.55
CA MET A 1 -34.43 8.90 -51.23
C MET A 1 -34.09 9.64 -52.49
N GLU A 2 -34.19 10.97 -52.49
CA GLU A 2 -33.70 11.77 -53.61
C GLU A 2 -32.16 11.71 -53.65
N LEU A 3 -31.63 11.13 -54.72
CA LEU A 3 -30.20 11.01 -55.00
C LEU A 3 -29.64 12.36 -55.46
N ASN A 4 -29.67 13.35 -54.58
CA ASN A 4 -28.97 14.63 -54.78
C ASN A 4 -27.46 14.44 -54.50
N LYS A 5 -26.59 15.23 -55.14
CA LYS A 5 -25.12 15.17 -55.04
C LYS A 5 -24.63 15.20 -53.58
N ASP A 6 -25.29 15.96 -52.71
CA ASP A 6 -24.93 16.04 -51.29
C ASP A 6 -25.31 14.78 -50.50
N ASN A 7 -26.43 14.14 -50.83
CA ASN A 7 -26.83 12.87 -50.24
C ASN A 7 -25.91 11.73 -50.70
N MET A 8 -25.50 11.74 -51.98
CA MET A 8 -24.50 10.80 -52.49
C MET A 8 -23.14 10.95 -51.79
N LYS A 9 -22.66 12.18 -51.57
CA LYS A 9 -21.41 12.41 -50.82
C LYS A 9 -21.51 11.90 -49.38
N LYS A 10 -22.63 12.15 -48.70
CA LYS A 10 -22.87 11.66 -47.33
C LYS A 10 -22.91 10.14 -47.28
N ILE A 11 -23.61 9.49 -48.21
CA ILE A 11 -23.67 8.03 -48.31
C ILE A 11 -22.28 7.45 -48.60
N MET A 12 -21.51 8.04 -49.51
CA MET A 12 -20.16 7.62 -49.83
C MET A 12 -19.19 7.76 -48.63
N LEU A 13 -19.30 8.86 -47.87
CA LEU A 13 -18.55 9.06 -46.62
C LEU A 13 -18.92 8.03 -45.55
N LEU A 14 -20.21 7.72 -45.43
CA LEU A 14 -20.71 6.69 -44.51
C LEU A 14 -20.22 5.31 -44.90
N ILE A 15 -20.24 4.96 -46.19
CA ILE A 15 -19.71 3.70 -46.72
C ILE A 15 -18.20 3.62 -46.49
N LEU A 16 -17.45 4.69 -46.80
CA LEU A 16 -16.00 4.74 -46.55
C LEU A 16 -15.67 4.58 -45.06
N TYR A 17 -16.38 5.30 -44.19
CA TYR A 17 -16.26 5.19 -42.74
C TYR A 17 -16.56 3.76 -42.25
N THR A 18 -17.61 3.15 -42.77
CA THR A 18 -18.02 1.77 -42.44
C THR A 18 -16.98 0.76 -42.92
N ILE A 19 -16.43 0.93 -44.12
CA ILE A 19 -15.36 0.07 -44.66
C ILE A 19 -14.07 0.21 -43.84
N VAL A 20 -13.71 1.42 -43.43
CA VAL A 20 -12.53 1.67 -42.58
C VAL A 20 -12.71 1.04 -41.20
N ILE A 21 -13.88 1.16 -40.59
CA ILE A 21 -14.19 0.51 -39.30
C ILE A 21 -14.17 -1.01 -39.44
N LEU A 22 -14.78 -1.57 -40.49
CA LEU A 22 -14.77 -3.01 -40.73
C LEU A 22 -13.35 -3.51 -40.99
N ALA A 23 -12.53 -2.80 -41.78
CA ALA A 23 -11.14 -3.15 -42.03
C ALA A 23 -10.28 -3.11 -40.75
N LEU A 24 -10.52 -2.14 -39.87
CA LEU A 24 -9.92 -2.08 -38.53
C LEU A 24 -10.40 -3.23 -37.63
N ALA A 25 -11.69 -3.59 -37.69
CA ALA A 25 -12.28 -4.68 -36.92
C ALA A 25 -11.79 -6.07 -37.39
N PHE A 26 -11.58 -6.27 -38.70
CA PHE A 26 -11.01 -7.52 -39.22
C PHE A 26 -9.50 -7.64 -39.00
N ARG A 27 -8.80 -6.53 -38.71
CA ARG A 27 -7.36 -6.50 -38.35
C ARG A 27 -7.12 -6.15 -36.89
N MET A 28 -8.03 -6.55 -36.00
CA MET A 28 -7.90 -6.33 -34.55
C MET A 28 -6.54 -6.77 -34.00
N GLU A 29 -5.97 -7.90 -34.46
CA GLU A 29 -4.64 -8.34 -34.01
C GLU A 29 -3.52 -7.34 -34.31
N TYR A 30 -3.56 -6.67 -35.47
CA TYR A 30 -2.58 -5.65 -35.83
C TYR A 30 -2.81 -4.34 -35.08
N VAL A 31 -4.07 -3.95 -34.86
CA VAL A 31 -4.43 -2.76 -34.08
C VAL A 31 -4.02 -2.95 -32.61
N PHE A 32 -4.34 -4.09 -32.01
CA PHE A 32 -3.92 -4.45 -30.65
C PHE A 32 -2.40 -4.63 -30.56
N GLY A 33 -1.76 -5.21 -31.57
CA GLY A 33 -0.30 -5.34 -31.65
C GLY A 33 0.40 -3.98 -31.69
N PHE A 34 -0.08 -3.06 -32.53
CA PHE A 34 0.43 -1.70 -32.62
C PHE A 34 0.20 -0.92 -31.32
N LEU A 35 -1.00 -1.01 -30.73
CA LEU A 35 -1.32 -0.34 -29.46
C LEU A 35 -0.46 -0.89 -28.31
N ARG A 36 -0.27 -2.22 -28.24
CA ARG A 36 0.59 -2.86 -27.22
C ARG A 36 2.06 -2.50 -27.43
N GLY A 37 2.51 -2.38 -28.68
CA GLY A 37 3.84 -1.89 -29.04
C GLY A 37 4.05 -0.44 -28.56
N GLY A 38 3.12 0.45 -28.88
CA GLY A 38 3.13 1.84 -28.42
C GLY A 38 3.13 1.94 -26.89
N LEU A 39 2.28 1.17 -26.20
CA LEU A 39 2.24 1.16 -24.73
C LEU A 39 3.56 0.67 -24.12
N ARG A 40 4.21 -0.35 -24.71
CA ARG A 40 5.53 -0.82 -24.26
C ARG A 40 6.60 0.25 -24.41
N LEU A 41 6.57 1.04 -25.48
CA LEU A 41 7.50 2.15 -25.70
C LEU A 41 7.24 3.30 -24.72
N MET A 42 5.97 3.55 -24.35
CA MET A 42 5.58 4.58 -23.40
C MET A 42 5.78 4.16 -21.92
N PHE A 43 5.92 2.86 -21.65
CA PHE A 43 5.99 2.32 -20.30
C PHE A 43 7.11 2.92 -19.43
N PRO A 44 8.37 3.09 -19.91
CA PRO A 44 9.42 3.72 -19.12
C PRO A 44 9.09 5.17 -18.72
N PHE A 45 8.39 5.91 -19.60
CA PHE A 45 7.98 7.28 -19.32
C PHE A 45 6.86 7.34 -18.28
N LEU A 46 5.91 6.41 -18.36
CA LEU A 46 4.84 6.28 -17.35
C LEU A 46 5.41 5.87 -15.99
N LEU A 47 6.33 4.90 -15.98
CA LEU A 47 7.05 4.49 -14.78
C LEU A 47 7.87 5.66 -14.21
N GLY A 48 8.54 6.45 -15.06
CA GLY A 48 9.25 7.65 -14.64
C GLY A 48 8.33 8.72 -14.05
N ALA A 49 7.13 8.91 -14.60
CA ALA A 49 6.12 9.79 -14.01
C ALA A 49 5.64 9.30 -12.64
N ALA A 50 5.47 7.98 -12.48
CA ALA A 50 5.12 7.38 -11.18
C ALA A 50 6.26 7.55 -10.15
N ILE A 51 7.51 7.30 -10.53
CA ILE A 51 8.69 7.54 -9.69
C ILE A 51 8.77 9.03 -9.30
N ALA A 52 8.56 9.94 -10.26
CA ALA A 52 8.54 11.37 -10.00
C ALA A 52 7.45 11.73 -8.97
N PHE A 53 6.27 11.15 -9.10
CA PHE A 53 5.18 11.37 -8.15
C PHE A 53 5.57 10.93 -6.73
N ILE A 54 6.19 9.75 -6.60
CA ILE A 54 6.63 9.22 -5.30
C ILE A 54 7.74 10.10 -4.71
N LEU A 55 8.79 10.40 -5.47
CA LEU A 55 9.91 11.24 -5.03
C LEU A 55 9.48 12.68 -4.70
N ASN A 56 8.42 13.18 -5.33
CA ASN A 56 7.87 14.50 -5.05
C ASN A 56 7.34 14.63 -3.62
N VAL A 57 6.97 13.53 -2.93
CA VAL A 57 6.53 13.56 -1.53
C VAL A 57 7.67 14.00 -0.59
N PRO A 58 8.80 13.27 -0.47
CA PRO A 58 9.93 13.71 0.35
C PRO A 58 10.54 15.01 -0.18
N MET A 59 10.60 15.22 -1.51
CA MET A 59 11.11 16.46 -2.09
C MET A 59 10.33 17.68 -1.61
N ARG A 60 8.99 17.68 -1.68
CA ARG A 60 8.18 18.82 -1.21
C ARG A 60 8.35 19.09 0.28
N PHE A 61 8.47 18.03 1.09
CA PHE A 61 8.71 18.15 2.53
C PHE A 61 10.07 18.82 2.79
N ILE A 62 11.13 18.36 2.14
CA ILE A 62 12.47 18.94 2.24
C ILE A 62 12.49 20.38 1.73
N GLU A 63 11.87 20.66 0.59
CA GLU A 63 11.81 21.99 -0.03
C GLU A 63 11.14 23.03 0.89
N LYS A 64 10.02 22.65 1.52
CA LYS A 64 9.23 23.57 2.36
C LYS A 64 9.79 23.67 3.77
N ASN A 65 10.00 22.53 4.45
CA ASN A 65 10.32 22.52 5.87
C ASN A 65 11.81 22.75 6.12
N ILE A 66 12.69 22.08 5.37
CA ILE A 66 14.14 22.13 5.60
C ILE A 66 14.75 23.34 4.87
N LEU A 67 14.61 23.40 3.54
CA LEU A 67 15.24 24.45 2.74
C LEU A 67 14.56 25.81 2.92
N GLY A 68 13.22 25.83 2.92
CA GLY A 68 12.43 27.04 3.10
C GLY A 68 12.36 27.52 4.55
N GLY A 69 12.15 26.60 5.50
CA GLY A 69 12.03 26.91 6.93
C GLY A 69 13.39 27.05 7.62
N LEU A 70 14.14 25.95 7.71
CA LEU A 70 15.38 25.87 8.49
C LEU A 70 16.53 26.68 7.88
N LEU A 71 16.75 26.55 6.56
CA LEU A 71 17.84 27.23 5.84
C LEU A 71 17.42 28.60 5.27
N ARG A 72 16.15 29.01 5.46
CA ARG A 72 15.58 30.29 5.00
C ARG A 72 15.95 30.68 3.56
N MET A 73 16.07 29.70 2.67
CA MET A 73 16.39 29.98 1.26
C MET A 73 15.22 30.70 0.59
N LYS A 74 15.51 31.85 -0.04
CA LYS A 74 14.51 32.63 -0.80
C LYS A 74 13.81 31.75 -1.84
N GLU A 75 12.49 31.91 -1.97
CA GLU A 75 11.68 31.18 -2.97
C GLU A 75 12.16 31.38 -4.42
N THR A 76 12.84 32.50 -4.70
CA THR A 76 13.38 32.82 -6.01
C THR A 76 14.72 32.14 -6.33
N SER A 77 15.29 31.38 -5.39
CA SER A 77 16.59 30.73 -5.62
C SER A 77 16.47 29.56 -6.60
N ARG A 78 17.11 29.69 -7.77
CA ARG A 78 17.15 28.66 -8.82
C ARG A 78 17.73 27.32 -8.33
N ALA A 79 18.54 27.35 -7.27
CA ALA A 79 19.18 26.18 -6.68
C ALA A 79 18.29 25.37 -5.72
N LYS A 80 17.17 25.93 -5.23
CA LYS A 80 16.34 25.28 -4.20
C LYS A 80 15.81 23.92 -4.65
N ARG A 81 15.35 23.83 -5.89
CA ARG A 81 14.80 22.60 -6.46
C ARG A 81 15.82 21.50 -6.75
N PRO A 82 16.91 21.75 -7.50
CA PRO A 82 17.90 20.70 -7.72
C PRO A 82 18.50 20.21 -6.39
N LEU A 83 18.69 21.10 -5.41
CA LEU A 83 19.14 20.72 -4.08
C LEU A 83 18.09 19.88 -3.33
N SER A 84 16.82 20.27 -3.35
CA SER A 84 15.74 19.50 -2.74
C SER A 84 15.56 18.12 -3.37
N LEU A 85 15.73 18.02 -4.69
CA LEU A 85 15.68 16.76 -5.43
C LEU A 85 16.84 15.86 -5.04
N LEU A 86 18.06 16.40 -4.99
CA LEU A 86 19.25 15.67 -4.58
C LEU A 86 19.10 15.13 -3.15
N LEU A 87 18.66 15.97 -2.22
CA LEU A 87 18.40 15.56 -0.84
C LEU A 87 17.30 14.52 -0.73
N ALA A 88 16.24 14.61 -1.54
CA ALA A 88 15.18 13.59 -1.58
C ALA A 88 15.70 12.23 -2.08
N ILE A 89 16.52 12.23 -3.13
CA ILE A 89 17.16 11.02 -3.65
C ILE A 89 18.08 10.42 -2.60
N LEU A 90 18.93 11.25 -1.97
CA LEU A 90 19.82 10.80 -0.90
C LEU A 90 19.04 10.21 0.27
N PHE A 91 17.94 10.84 0.67
CA PHE A 91 17.07 10.34 1.72
C PHE A 91 16.49 8.95 1.40
N VAL A 92 15.97 8.74 0.19
CA VAL A 92 15.47 7.42 -0.24
C VAL A 92 16.59 6.39 -0.30
N LEU A 93 17.77 6.75 -0.82
CA LEU A 93 18.94 5.86 -0.86
C LEU A 93 19.39 5.45 0.54
N VAL A 94 19.39 6.38 1.50
CA VAL A 94 19.71 6.07 2.91
C VAL A 94 18.70 5.11 3.51
N ILE A 95 17.40 5.30 3.28
CA ILE A 95 16.36 4.36 3.75
C ILE A 95 16.61 2.96 3.17
N VAL A 96 16.83 2.85 1.86
CA VAL A 96 17.08 1.57 1.19
C VAL A 96 18.36 0.92 1.71
N ALA A 97 19.41 1.70 1.93
CA ALA A 97 20.66 1.22 2.48
C ALA A 97 20.49 0.70 3.92
N VAL A 98 19.80 1.44 4.79
CA VAL A 98 19.50 1.02 6.17
C VAL A 98 18.70 -0.28 6.18
N VAL A 99 17.63 -0.36 5.40
CA VAL A 99 16.82 -1.59 5.28
C VAL A 99 17.68 -2.75 4.80
N SER A 100 18.48 -2.56 3.75
CA SER A 100 19.33 -3.62 3.21
C SER A 100 20.41 -4.07 4.20
N LEU A 101 21.09 -3.12 4.87
CA LEU A 101 22.15 -3.40 5.83
C LEU A 101 21.64 -4.01 7.14
N VAL A 102 20.38 -3.80 7.51
CA VAL A 102 19.78 -4.43 8.70
C VAL A 102 19.18 -5.79 8.34
N VAL A 103 18.40 -5.85 7.26
CA VAL A 103 17.60 -7.04 6.92
C VAL A 103 18.46 -8.14 6.30
N ILE A 104 19.33 -7.82 5.34
CA ILE A 104 20.12 -8.85 4.61
C ILE A 104 21.05 -9.65 5.52
N PRO A 105 21.90 -9.04 6.38
CA PRO A 105 22.84 -9.83 7.18
C PRO A 105 22.15 -10.70 8.21
N GLU A 106 21.08 -10.21 8.83
CA GLU A 106 20.30 -10.98 9.81
C GLU A 106 19.52 -12.12 9.14
N LEU A 107 18.92 -11.90 7.97
CA LEU A 107 18.31 -12.97 7.19
C LEU A 107 19.37 -14.00 6.79
N THR A 108 20.54 -13.56 6.32
CA THR A 108 21.63 -14.45 5.93
C THR A 108 22.16 -15.25 7.13
N GLY A 109 22.38 -14.59 8.26
CA GLY A 109 22.80 -15.23 9.51
C GLY A 109 21.78 -16.25 9.99
N THR A 110 20.49 -15.92 9.90
CA THR A 110 19.41 -16.86 10.23
C THR A 110 19.37 -18.03 9.25
N LEU A 111 19.47 -17.80 7.94
CA LEU A 111 19.44 -18.85 6.92
C LEU A 111 20.65 -19.80 7.01
N LEU A 112 21.83 -19.27 7.30
CA LEU A 112 23.03 -20.07 7.56
C LEU A 112 22.94 -20.80 8.90
N GLY A 113 22.35 -20.16 9.91
CA GLY A 113 21.99 -20.78 11.18
C GLY A 113 20.99 -21.91 10.98
N LEU A 114 20.00 -21.75 10.09
CA LEU A 114 18.94 -22.69 9.76
C LEU A 114 19.51 -24.06 9.36
N LYS A 115 20.57 -24.07 8.56
CA LYS A 115 21.24 -25.32 8.14
C LYS A 115 21.82 -26.11 9.32
N ARG A 116 22.11 -25.45 10.45
CA ARG A 116 22.63 -26.07 11.69
C ARG A 116 21.56 -26.22 12.77
N LEU A 117 20.60 -25.30 12.80
CA LEU A 117 19.56 -25.18 13.83
C LEU A 117 18.33 -26.01 13.50
N VAL A 118 18.00 -26.27 12.23
CA VAL A 118 16.85 -27.12 11.88
C VAL A 118 17.00 -28.53 12.46
N PRO A 119 18.13 -29.24 12.29
CA PRO A 119 18.32 -30.54 12.93
C PRO A 119 18.20 -30.45 14.46
N ALA A 120 18.86 -29.47 15.08
CA ALA A 120 18.86 -29.29 16.53
C ALA A 120 17.51 -28.81 17.10
N PHE A 121 16.70 -28.10 16.32
CA PHE A 121 15.36 -27.65 16.68
C PHE A 121 14.40 -28.85 16.71
N PHE A 122 14.49 -29.75 15.72
CA PHE A 122 13.72 -30.99 15.72
C PHE A 122 14.09 -31.90 16.89
N GLU A 123 15.39 -32.05 17.21
CA GLU A 123 15.83 -32.79 18.39
C GLU A 123 15.33 -32.16 19.70
N ASN A 124 15.43 -30.84 19.86
CA ASN A 124 14.95 -30.16 21.07
C ASN A 124 13.42 -30.16 21.17
N MET A 125 12.70 -30.07 20.06
CA MET A 125 11.25 -30.22 20.03
C MET A 125 10.84 -31.62 20.46
N GLN A 126 11.53 -32.65 19.98
CA GLN A 126 11.26 -34.03 20.38
C GLN A 126 11.47 -34.21 21.89
N ILE A 127 12.57 -33.72 22.44
CA ILE A 127 12.87 -33.82 23.89
C ILE A 127 11.85 -33.03 24.72
N GLN A 128 11.47 -31.82 24.31
CA GLN A 128 10.47 -31.02 25.02
C GLN A 128 9.06 -31.60 24.90
N ALA A 129 8.73 -32.19 23.75
CA ALA A 129 7.48 -32.90 23.54
C ALA A 129 7.43 -34.14 24.44
N GLU A 130 8.47 -34.97 24.46
CA GLU A 130 8.60 -36.13 25.36
C GLU A 130 8.48 -35.73 26.84
N ALA A 131 9.10 -34.61 27.26
CA ALA A 131 9.00 -34.10 28.63
C ALA A 131 7.58 -33.57 28.98
N MET A 132 6.88 -32.97 28.01
CA MET A 132 5.48 -32.57 28.16
C MET A 132 4.54 -33.78 28.17
N PHE A 133 4.79 -34.78 27.34
CA PHE A 133 4.04 -36.04 27.24
C PHE A 133 4.17 -36.89 28.50
N ALA A 134 5.35 -36.91 29.11
CA ALA A 134 5.56 -37.54 30.42
C ALA A 134 4.79 -36.84 31.56
N ARG A 135 4.45 -35.55 31.39
CA ARG A 135 3.78 -34.73 32.40
C ARG A 135 2.25 -34.69 32.26
N TYR A 136 1.71 -34.99 31.07
CA TYR A 136 0.27 -35.01 30.77
C TYR A 136 -0.08 -36.17 29.81
N PRO A 137 -0.29 -37.40 30.34
CA PRO A 137 -0.52 -38.59 29.53
C PRO A 137 -1.83 -38.57 28.71
N GLU A 138 -2.83 -37.77 29.11
CA GLU A 138 -4.11 -37.63 28.38
C GLU A 138 -3.97 -36.97 27.00
N ILE A 139 -2.91 -36.16 26.79
CA ILE A 139 -2.62 -35.49 25.50
C ILE A 139 -1.97 -36.47 24.50
N VAL A 140 -1.28 -37.48 25.01
CA VAL A 140 -0.53 -38.48 24.23
C VAL A 140 -1.48 -39.37 23.44
N GLU A 141 -2.63 -39.74 24.03
CA GLU A 141 -3.63 -40.59 23.36
C GLU A 141 -4.34 -39.84 22.22
N PHE A 142 -4.59 -38.53 22.37
CA PHE A 142 -5.15 -37.68 21.31
C PHE A 142 -4.15 -37.43 20.18
N ILE A 143 -2.87 -37.24 20.48
CA ILE A 143 -1.83 -36.99 19.45
C ILE A 143 -1.42 -38.27 18.72
N ASN A 144 -1.36 -39.43 19.39
CA ASN A 144 -1.12 -40.72 18.73
C ASN A 144 -2.26 -41.13 17.77
N SER A 145 -3.45 -40.52 17.89
CA SER A 145 -4.52 -40.67 16.89
C SER A 145 -4.26 -39.89 15.59
N ILE A 146 -3.24 -39.03 15.59
CA ILE A 146 -2.79 -38.27 14.42
C ILE A 146 -1.44 -38.88 13.98
N GLU A 147 -1.46 -39.71 12.94
CA GLU A 147 -0.25 -40.25 12.30
C GLU A 147 0.52 -39.13 11.58
N ILE A 148 1.33 -38.37 12.32
CA ILE A 148 2.25 -37.40 11.73
C ILE A 148 3.61 -38.09 11.58
N ASP A 149 3.99 -38.42 10.35
CA ASP A 149 5.32 -38.90 10.03
C ASP A 149 6.33 -37.73 10.06
N TRP A 150 6.84 -37.48 11.26
CA TRP A 150 7.82 -36.43 11.53
C TRP A 150 9.09 -36.56 10.68
N LYS A 151 9.43 -37.79 10.28
CA LYS A 151 10.61 -38.06 9.46
C LYS A 151 10.40 -37.57 8.03
N THR A 152 9.24 -37.86 7.44
CA THR A 152 8.88 -37.38 6.10
C THR A 152 8.75 -35.86 6.07
N LEU A 153 8.11 -35.25 7.07
CA LEU A 153 8.03 -33.78 7.18
C LEU A 153 9.41 -33.12 7.29
N MET A 154 10.34 -33.73 8.02
CA MET A 154 11.71 -33.22 8.17
C MET A 154 12.49 -33.33 6.85
N GLU A 155 12.38 -34.46 6.13
CA GLU A 155 13.01 -34.67 4.83
C GLU A 155 12.42 -33.75 3.73
N GLU A 156 11.11 -33.56 3.70
CA GLU A 156 10.42 -32.64 2.79
C GLU A 156 10.76 -31.17 3.10
N THR A 157 10.84 -30.79 4.37
CA THR A 157 11.24 -29.43 4.76
C THR A 157 12.71 -29.16 4.43
N ALA A 158 13.59 -30.12 4.67
CA ALA A 158 15.01 -30.01 4.35
C ALA A 158 15.26 -29.95 2.83
N SER A 159 14.52 -30.75 2.04
CA SER A 159 14.59 -30.70 0.58
C SER A 159 13.99 -29.40 0.03
N PHE A 160 12.88 -28.89 0.56
CA PHE A 160 12.33 -27.59 0.17
C PHE A 160 13.30 -26.43 0.43
N ILE A 161 14.01 -26.43 1.57
CA ILE A 161 15.00 -25.39 1.91
C ILE A 161 16.23 -25.49 0.98
N THR A 162 16.72 -26.70 0.72
CA THR A 162 17.92 -26.92 -0.12
C THR A 162 17.65 -26.71 -1.61
N SER A 163 16.50 -27.17 -2.12
CA SER A 163 16.06 -26.95 -3.50
C SER A 163 15.55 -25.53 -3.75
N GLY A 164 14.85 -24.91 -2.79
CA GLY A 164 14.38 -23.52 -2.87
C GLY A 164 15.55 -22.51 -2.90
N ALA A 165 16.59 -22.74 -2.09
CA ALA A 165 17.82 -21.96 -2.13
C ALA A 165 18.68 -22.26 -3.38
N GLY A 166 18.68 -23.51 -3.87
CA GLY A 166 19.43 -23.93 -5.06
C GLY A 166 18.84 -23.43 -6.38
N ASN A 167 17.51 -23.33 -6.48
CA ASN A 167 16.81 -22.84 -7.68
C ASN A 167 16.94 -21.32 -7.89
N LEU A 168 17.27 -20.55 -6.84
CA LEU A 168 17.61 -19.14 -6.94
C LEU A 168 18.98 -18.92 -7.62
N LEU A 169 19.86 -19.93 -7.57
CA LEU A 169 21.24 -19.84 -8.06
C LEU A 169 21.43 -20.39 -9.49
N SER A 170 20.49 -21.20 -10.00
CA SER A 170 20.65 -21.94 -11.26
C SER A 170 20.01 -21.26 -12.49
N SER A 171 19.24 -20.18 -12.32
CA SER A 171 18.65 -19.42 -13.43
C SER A 171 19.47 -18.18 -13.83
N THR A 172 20.79 -18.19 -13.63
CA THR A 172 21.69 -17.03 -13.77
C THR A 172 21.61 -16.35 -15.13
N VAL A 173 21.38 -17.09 -16.22
CA VAL A 173 21.36 -16.51 -17.58
C VAL A 173 20.03 -15.78 -17.87
N THR A 174 18.88 -16.39 -17.56
CA THR A 174 17.56 -15.75 -17.74
C THR A 174 17.33 -14.62 -16.74
N ALA A 175 17.84 -14.78 -15.50
CA ALA A 175 17.86 -13.72 -14.50
C ALA A 175 18.73 -12.54 -14.96
N ALA A 176 19.93 -12.77 -15.49
CA ALA A 176 20.82 -11.70 -15.96
C ALA A 176 20.22 -10.89 -17.12
N VAL A 177 19.58 -11.54 -18.10
CA VAL A 177 18.92 -10.83 -19.22
C VAL A 177 17.71 -10.03 -18.74
N SER A 178 16.95 -10.57 -17.78
CA SER A 178 15.79 -9.87 -17.18
C SER A 178 16.22 -8.69 -16.30
N ILE A 179 17.33 -8.83 -15.56
CA ILE A 179 17.92 -7.76 -14.75
C ILE A 179 18.48 -6.65 -15.66
N ALA A 180 19.19 -7.01 -16.74
CA ALA A 180 19.77 -6.02 -17.66
C ALA A 180 18.67 -5.19 -18.34
N SER A 181 17.64 -5.83 -18.88
CA SER A 181 16.50 -5.14 -19.51
C SER A 181 15.67 -4.32 -18.52
N GLY A 182 15.48 -4.83 -17.30
CA GLY A 182 14.87 -4.11 -16.19
C GLY A 182 15.67 -2.88 -15.76
N LEU A 183 16.99 -3.01 -15.66
CA LEU A 183 17.89 -1.92 -15.27
C LEU A 183 17.91 -0.81 -16.32
N THR A 184 17.92 -1.13 -17.62
CA THR A 184 17.82 -0.12 -18.68
C THR A 184 16.49 0.62 -18.58
N THR A 185 15.37 -0.11 -18.45
CA THR A 185 14.03 0.48 -18.30
C THR A 185 13.96 1.38 -17.07
N PHE A 186 14.45 0.90 -15.93
CA PHE A 186 14.50 1.66 -14.69
C PHE A 186 15.37 2.90 -14.84
N SER A 187 16.55 2.81 -15.46
CA SER A 187 17.45 3.95 -15.66
C SER A 187 16.80 5.03 -16.51
N ILE A 188 16.16 4.66 -17.63
CA ILE A 188 15.42 5.59 -18.48
C ILE A 188 14.29 6.24 -17.68
N SER A 189 13.50 5.44 -16.96
CA SER A 189 12.38 5.91 -16.12
C SER A 189 12.86 6.87 -15.04
N PHE A 190 13.96 6.53 -14.37
CA PHE A 190 14.56 7.32 -13.31
C PHE A 190 15.07 8.65 -13.84
N ILE A 191 15.87 8.65 -14.92
CA ILE A 191 16.31 9.89 -15.58
C ILE A 191 15.12 10.75 -15.98
N PHE A 192 14.10 10.15 -16.60
CA PHE A 192 12.88 10.85 -16.99
C PHE A 192 12.14 11.45 -15.78
N SER A 193 12.10 10.75 -14.65
CA SER A 193 11.52 11.25 -13.41
C SER A 193 12.24 12.52 -12.92
N LEU A 194 13.58 12.58 -13.04
CA LEU A 194 14.36 13.77 -12.67
C LEU A 194 13.99 14.96 -13.57
N TYR A 195 13.86 14.74 -14.88
CA TYR A 195 13.43 15.78 -15.83
C TYR A 195 12.03 16.31 -15.49
N ILE A 196 11.08 15.42 -15.19
CA ILE A 196 9.72 15.82 -14.77
C ILE A 196 9.79 16.69 -13.51
N LEU A 197 10.57 16.29 -12.50
CA LEU A 197 10.64 17.02 -11.23
C LEU A 197 11.33 18.37 -11.35
N LEU A 198 12.39 18.46 -12.16
CA LEU A 198 13.10 19.71 -12.40
C LEU A 198 12.27 20.71 -13.23
N GLN A 199 11.46 20.21 -14.17
CA GLN A 199 10.69 21.04 -15.11
C GLN A 199 9.19 21.12 -14.80
N LYS A 200 8.76 20.63 -13.64
CA LYS A 200 7.36 20.46 -13.25
C LYS A 200 6.46 21.67 -13.51
N GLU A 201 6.94 22.87 -13.25
CA GLU A 201 6.18 24.12 -13.37
C GLU A 201 6.08 24.56 -14.81
N THR A 202 7.15 24.39 -15.58
CA THR A 202 7.13 24.62 -17.03
C THR A 202 6.16 23.63 -17.69
N LEU A 203 6.24 22.35 -17.34
CA LEU A 203 5.38 21.30 -17.87
C LEU A 203 3.92 21.53 -17.48
N SER A 204 3.65 21.90 -16.21
CA SER A 204 2.30 22.24 -15.73
C SER A 204 1.72 23.46 -16.45
N ARG A 205 2.54 24.48 -16.71
CA ARG A 205 2.11 25.68 -17.45
C ARG A 205 1.81 25.35 -18.91
N GLN A 206 2.70 24.63 -19.58
CA GLN A 206 2.52 24.21 -20.97
C GLN A 206 1.28 23.32 -21.14
N PHE A 207 1.08 22.39 -20.22
CA PHE A 207 -0.11 21.54 -20.21
C PHE A 207 -1.40 22.35 -20.09
N LYS A 208 -1.45 23.33 -19.16
CA LYS A 208 -2.61 24.23 -19.03
C LYS A 208 -2.83 25.06 -20.30
N GLN A 209 -1.78 25.65 -20.86
CA GLN A 209 -1.85 26.43 -22.10
C GLN A 209 -2.41 25.59 -23.25
N LEU A 210 -1.95 24.34 -23.38
CA LEU A 210 -2.46 23.40 -24.36
C LEU A 210 -3.95 23.13 -24.15
N CYS A 211 -4.37 22.84 -22.91
CA CYS A 211 -5.77 22.58 -22.61
C CYS A 211 -6.67 23.78 -22.96
N TYR A 212 -6.31 24.99 -22.54
CA TYR A 212 -7.09 26.20 -22.86
C TYR A 212 -7.06 26.58 -24.35
N ALA A 213 -6.04 26.14 -25.11
CA ALA A 213 -5.97 26.40 -26.54
C ALA A 213 -6.92 25.50 -27.36
N TYR A 214 -7.14 24.26 -26.93
CA TYR A 214 -7.90 23.26 -27.70
C TYR A 214 -9.29 22.96 -27.15
N PHE A 215 -9.61 23.34 -25.91
CA PHE A 215 -10.88 23.02 -25.26
C PHE A 215 -11.58 24.24 -24.67
N PRO A 216 -12.92 24.22 -24.51
CA PRO A 216 -13.66 25.29 -23.85
C PRO A 216 -13.24 25.49 -22.39
N GLU A 217 -13.16 26.75 -21.96
CA GLU A 217 -12.71 27.15 -20.61
C GLU A 217 -13.42 26.38 -19.49
N SER A 218 -14.75 26.24 -19.57
CA SER A 218 -15.55 25.54 -18.57
C SER A 218 -15.22 24.03 -18.47
N ALA A 219 -14.84 23.39 -19.57
CA ALA A 219 -14.42 21.99 -19.58
C ALA A 219 -13.00 21.84 -19.01
N VAL A 220 -12.11 22.77 -19.35
CA VAL A 220 -10.73 22.80 -18.83
C VAL A 220 -10.71 23.02 -17.33
N ASP A 221 -11.48 23.98 -16.81
CA ASP A 221 -11.54 24.27 -15.38
C ASP A 221 -12.05 23.07 -14.57
N LYS A 222 -13.10 22.41 -15.05
CA LYS A 222 -13.60 21.15 -14.45
C LYS A 222 -12.54 20.06 -14.48
N GLY A 223 -11.90 19.84 -15.64
CA GLY A 223 -10.85 18.82 -15.79
C GLY A 223 -9.63 19.08 -14.88
N LEU A 224 -9.16 20.32 -14.80
CA LEU A 224 -8.08 20.72 -13.90
C LEU A 224 -8.51 20.61 -12.43
N GLY A 225 -9.77 20.87 -12.10
CA GLY A 225 -10.35 20.63 -10.78
C GLY A 225 -10.23 19.17 -10.36
N VAL A 226 -10.68 18.25 -11.22
CA VAL A 226 -10.55 16.80 -10.99
C VAL A 226 -9.08 16.40 -10.87
N LEU A 227 -8.20 16.91 -11.75
CA LEU A 227 -6.77 16.57 -11.70
C LEU A 227 -6.10 17.03 -10.40
N ARG A 228 -6.44 18.23 -9.90
CA ARG A 228 -5.96 18.73 -8.59
C ARG A 228 -6.50 17.89 -7.45
N MET A 229 -7.77 17.48 -7.52
CA MET A 229 -8.37 16.60 -6.51
C MET A 229 -7.65 15.24 -6.46
N THR A 230 -7.42 14.64 -7.63
CA THR A 230 -6.67 13.39 -7.78
C THR A 230 -5.26 13.52 -7.23
N GLU A 231 -4.51 14.57 -7.61
CA GLU A 231 -3.16 14.82 -7.10
C GLU A 231 -3.15 14.95 -5.56
N ARG A 232 -4.13 15.65 -4.99
CA ARG A 232 -4.29 15.81 -3.55
C ARG A 232 -4.55 14.47 -2.86
N ILE A 233 -5.48 13.66 -3.37
CA ILE A 233 -5.83 12.35 -2.81
C ILE A 233 -4.62 11.41 -2.85
N PHE A 234 -3.97 11.28 -4.00
CA PHE A 234 -2.78 10.44 -4.14
C PHE A 234 -1.62 10.93 -3.25
N SER A 235 -1.37 12.24 -3.18
CA SER A 235 -0.28 12.80 -2.37
C SER A 235 -0.54 12.57 -0.88
N LYS A 236 -1.78 12.77 -0.43
CA LYS A 236 -2.19 12.52 0.96
C LYS A 236 -2.11 11.04 1.31
N PHE A 237 -2.58 10.14 0.44
CA PHE A 237 -2.47 8.71 0.64
C PHE A 237 -1.01 8.28 0.80
N LEU A 238 -0.14 8.67 -0.14
CA LEU A 238 1.27 8.28 -0.08
C LEU A 238 1.99 8.85 1.15
N THR A 239 1.71 10.10 1.50
CA THR A 239 2.25 10.71 2.74
C THR A 239 1.73 9.99 3.99
N GLY A 240 0.44 9.64 4.01
CA GLY A 240 -0.17 8.85 5.08
C GLY A 240 0.47 7.47 5.20
N GLN A 241 0.67 6.77 4.09
CA GLN A 241 1.27 5.43 4.08
C GLN A 241 2.72 5.45 4.57
N CYS A 242 3.53 6.44 4.15
CA CYS A 242 4.89 6.57 4.68
C CYS A 242 4.90 6.90 6.18
N THR A 243 3.94 7.71 6.64
CA THR A 243 3.82 8.08 8.06
C THR A 243 3.39 6.89 8.91
N GLU A 244 2.39 6.14 8.43
CA GLU A 244 1.90 4.91 9.05
C GLU A 244 3.02 3.87 9.15
N ALA A 245 3.75 3.63 8.06
CA ALA A 245 4.91 2.74 8.03
C ALA A 245 5.96 3.07 9.11
N VAL A 246 6.29 4.35 9.29
CA VAL A 246 7.24 4.80 10.32
C VAL A 246 6.67 4.58 11.73
N ILE A 247 5.40 4.92 11.96
CA ILE A 247 4.73 4.73 13.24
C ILE A 247 4.71 3.24 13.60
N LEU A 248 4.26 2.40 12.67
CA LEU A 248 4.11 0.96 12.87
C LEU A 248 5.47 0.31 13.15
N GLY A 249 6.47 0.58 12.32
CA GLY A 249 7.82 0.05 12.52
C GLY A 249 8.45 0.47 13.85
N THR A 250 8.29 1.75 14.23
CA THR A 250 8.77 2.27 15.52
C THR A 250 8.02 1.62 16.69
N MET A 251 6.70 1.46 16.58
CA MET A 251 5.88 0.82 17.60
C MET A 251 6.30 -0.63 17.84
N PHE A 252 6.53 -1.39 16.76
CA PHE A 252 7.07 -2.75 16.86
C PHE A 252 8.48 -2.76 17.47
N PHE A 253 9.39 -1.93 16.97
CA PHE A 253 10.76 -1.85 17.50
C PHE A 253 10.78 -1.56 19.01
N VAL A 254 10.06 -0.52 19.45
CA VAL A 254 10.01 -0.11 20.85
C VAL A 254 9.38 -1.21 21.71
N THR A 255 8.24 -1.76 21.29
CA THR A 255 7.52 -2.80 22.06
C THR A 255 8.37 -4.05 22.25
N LEU A 256 8.98 -4.55 21.17
CA LEU A 256 9.83 -5.75 21.23
C LEU A 256 11.10 -5.50 22.06
N THR A 257 11.68 -4.30 21.97
CA THR A 257 12.85 -3.91 22.78
C THR A 257 12.51 -3.86 24.27
N ILE A 258 11.37 -3.26 24.64
CA ILE A 258 10.93 -3.18 26.04
C ILE A 258 10.67 -4.58 26.62
N LEU A 259 10.04 -5.46 25.83
CA LEU A 259 9.76 -6.84 26.21
C LEU A 259 10.98 -7.77 26.07
N ARG A 260 12.12 -7.23 25.66
CA ARG A 260 13.40 -7.95 25.47
C ARG A 260 13.28 -9.15 24.54
N LEU A 261 12.43 -9.05 23.53
CA LEU A 261 12.32 -10.04 22.47
C LEU A 261 13.46 -9.84 21.45
N PRO A 262 14.05 -10.93 20.90
CA PRO A 262 15.14 -10.83 19.95
C PRO A 262 14.70 -10.18 18.63
N PHE A 263 15.66 -9.76 17.80
CA PHE A 263 15.39 -9.21 16.46
C PHE A 263 14.47 -7.98 16.42
N ALA A 264 14.30 -7.26 17.53
CA ALA A 264 13.42 -6.09 17.61
C ALA A 264 13.67 -5.05 16.51
N LEU A 265 14.95 -4.72 16.27
CA LEU A 265 15.35 -3.76 15.22
C LEU A 265 15.02 -4.28 13.83
N LEU A 266 15.37 -5.54 13.53
CA LEU A 266 15.06 -6.15 12.25
C LEU A 266 13.57 -6.16 11.99
N ILE A 267 12.78 -6.67 12.93
CA ILE A 267 11.33 -6.80 12.76
C ILE A 267 10.70 -5.42 12.62
N GLY A 268 11.12 -4.43 13.42
CA GLY A 268 10.66 -3.06 13.31
C GLY A 268 10.96 -2.43 11.94
N VAL A 269 12.20 -2.56 11.44
CA VAL A 269 12.60 -2.03 10.13
C VAL A 269 11.91 -2.78 8.98
N LEU A 270 11.79 -4.10 9.07
CA LEU A 270 11.12 -4.92 8.08
C LEU A 270 9.63 -4.59 8.00
N ILE A 271 8.95 -4.48 9.14
CA ILE A 271 7.55 -4.06 9.21
C ILE A 271 7.41 -2.64 8.66
N ALA A 272 8.27 -1.69 9.03
CA ALA A 272 8.24 -0.34 8.48
C ALA A 272 8.31 -0.35 6.95
N PHE A 273 9.26 -1.09 6.39
CA PHE A 273 9.45 -1.14 4.94
C PHE A 273 8.31 -1.85 4.22
N THR A 274 7.87 -2.99 4.74
CA THR A 274 6.81 -3.80 4.13
C THR A 274 5.43 -3.16 4.28
N ALA A 275 5.17 -2.42 5.36
CA ALA A 275 3.93 -1.66 5.60
C ALA A 275 3.64 -0.61 4.52
N LEU A 276 4.62 -0.24 3.68
CA LEU A 276 4.35 0.53 2.46
C LEU A 276 3.38 -0.20 1.52
N ILE A 277 3.24 -1.52 1.61
CA ILE A 277 2.25 -2.32 0.91
C ILE A 277 1.02 -2.46 1.81
N PRO A 278 -0.11 -1.78 1.50
CA PRO A 278 -1.28 -1.76 2.36
C PRO A 278 -1.80 -3.18 2.65
N ILE A 279 -2.18 -3.43 3.90
CA ILE A 279 -2.71 -4.71 4.41
C ILE A 279 -1.66 -5.83 4.43
N PHE A 280 -1.01 -6.13 3.31
CA PHE A 280 -0.09 -7.25 3.16
C PHE A 280 1.25 -7.04 3.87
N GLY A 281 1.71 -5.80 4.00
CA GLY A 281 3.00 -5.48 4.58
C GLY A 281 3.21 -6.05 5.98
N ALA A 282 2.26 -5.79 6.87
CA ALA A 282 2.29 -6.29 8.23
C ALA A 282 2.33 -7.83 8.30
N PHE A 283 1.62 -8.53 7.41
CA PHE A 283 1.65 -10.00 7.37
C PHE A 283 3.00 -10.56 6.92
N ILE A 284 3.70 -9.89 6.00
CA ILE A 284 5.07 -10.30 5.61
C ILE A 284 6.01 -10.16 6.81
N GLY A 285 5.97 -9.01 7.50
CA GLY A 285 6.75 -8.79 8.70
C GLY A 285 6.40 -9.76 9.84
N CYS A 286 5.12 -10.11 9.98
CA CYS A 286 4.63 -11.11 10.92
C CYS A 286 5.21 -12.50 10.64
N ALA A 287 5.09 -12.97 9.39
CA ALA A 287 5.56 -14.29 8.99
C ALA A 287 7.06 -14.44 9.22
N VAL A 288 7.84 -13.44 8.81
CA VAL A 288 9.29 -13.42 9.06
C VAL A 288 9.56 -13.35 10.57
N GLY A 289 8.89 -12.47 11.31
CA GLY A 289 9.07 -12.34 12.76
C GLY A 289 8.76 -13.62 13.53
N ILE A 290 7.64 -14.29 13.22
CA ILE A 290 7.27 -15.59 13.82
C ILE A 290 8.35 -16.62 13.50
N PHE A 291 8.79 -16.70 12.25
CA PHE A 291 9.83 -17.64 11.83
C PHE A 291 11.13 -17.42 12.59
N LEU A 292 11.60 -16.18 12.70
CA LEU A 292 12.82 -15.85 13.45
C LEU A 292 12.68 -16.19 14.94
N MET A 293 11.54 -15.89 15.55
CA MET A 293 11.28 -16.19 16.96
C MET A 293 11.19 -17.69 17.21
N LEU A 294 10.58 -18.44 16.29
CA LEU A 294 10.44 -19.89 16.38
C LEU A 294 11.81 -20.58 16.42
N MET A 295 12.77 -20.08 15.64
CA MET A 295 14.15 -20.57 15.64
C MET A 295 14.89 -20.34 16.96
N VAL A 296 14.45 -19.37 17.76
CA VAL A 296 15.01 -19.12 19.10
C VAL A 296 14.27 -19.94 20.16
N SER A 297 12.94 -19.85 20.19
CA SER A 297 12.08 -20.58 21.11
C SER A 297 10.62 -20.53 20.66
N PRO A 298 9.90 -21.68 20.63
CA PRO A 298 8.48 -21.71 20.32
C PRO A 298 7.64 -20.79 21.24
N VAL A 299 8.02 -20.66 22.51
CA VAL A 299 7.32 -19.80 23.47
C VAL A 299 7.47 -18.32 23.11
N GLN A 300 8.64 -17.90 22.62
CA GLN A 300 8.84 -16.52 22.15
C GLN A 300 8.05 -16.23 20.88
N ALA A 301 7.90 -17.21 19.98
CA ALA A 301 7.06 -17.08 18.79
C ALA A 301 5.58 -16.88 19.13
N ILE A 302 5.07 -17.60 20.14
CA ILE A 302 3.70 -17.42 20.64
C ILE A 302 3.53 -16.01 21.22
N TRP A 303 4.45 -15.58 22.09
CA TRP A 303 4.42 -14.22 22.66
C TRP A 303 4.48 -13.14 21.58
N PHE A 304 5.39 -13.28 20.62
CA PHE A 304 5.49 -12.38 19.47
C PHE A 304 4.17 -12.32 18.69
N THR A 305 3.52 -13.46 18.45
CA THR A 305 2.23 -13.52 17.74
C THR A 305 1.15 -12.77 18.50
N ILE A 306 1.05 -12.96 19.82
CA ILE A 306 0.08 -12.24 20.66
C ILE A 306 0.33 -10.73 20.62
N ILE A 307 1.59 -10.31 20.78
CA ILE A 307 1.99 -8.89 20.72
C ILE A 307 1.67 -8.31 19.34
N PHE A 308 2.00 -9.04 18.28
CA PHE A 308 1.70 -8.64 16.91
C PHE A 308 0.20 -8.40 16.73
N LEU A 309 -0.65 -9.31 17.19
CA LEU A 309 -2.10 -9.16 17.10
C LEU A 309 -2.60 -7.93 17.88
N VAL A 310 -2.09 -7.69 19.09
CA VAL A 310 -2.42 -6.50 19.88
C VAL A 310 -2.01 -5.21 19.16
N LEU A 311 -0.78 -5.16 18.65
CA LEU A 311 -0.28 -4.01 17.91
C LEU A 311 -1.06 -3.78 16.60
N GLN A 312 -1.49 -4.84 15.92
CA GLN A 312 -2.37 -4.73 14.75
C GLN A 312 -3.76 -4.20 15.11
N GLN A 313 -4.31 -4.54 16.27
CA GLN A 313 -5.57 -3.95 16.72
C GLN A 313 -5.42 -2.45 17.01
N ILE A 314 -4.28 -2.03 17.56
CA ILE A 314 -3.98 -0.60 17.77
C ILE A 314 -3.83 0.11 16.43
N GLU A 315 -3.12 -0.51 15.49
CA GLU A 315 -2.94 0.01 14.14
C GLU A 315 -4.29 0.20 13.44
N GLY A 316 -5.08 -0.86 13.30
CA GLY A 316 -6.31 -0.84 12.53
C GLY A 316 -7.41 0.04 13.13
N ASN A 317 -7.49 0.14 14.46
CA ASN A 317 -8.55 0.89 15.14
C ASN A 317 -8.18 2.35 15.45
N LEU A 318 -6.90 2.65 15.65
CA LEU A 318 -6.44 4.00 16.05
C LEU A 318 -5.56 4.64 14.99
N ILE A 319 -4.49 3.98 14.55
CA ILE A 319 -3.47 4.62 13.70
C ILE A 319 -3.99 4.80 12.27
N TYR A 320 -4.46 3.71 11.64
CA TYR A 320 -4.90 3.73 10.25
C TYR A 320 -5.99 4.78 9.98
N PRO A 321 -7.08 4.87 10.77
CA PRO A 321 -8.14 5.85 10.51
C PRO A 321 -7.66 7.30 10.66
N HIS A 322 -6.73 7.57 11.57
CA HIS A 322 -6.25 8.93 11.85
C HIS A 322 -5.16 9.39 10.87
N VAL A 323 -4.31 8.46 10.40
CA VAL A 323 -3.16 8.78 9.53
C VAL A 323 -3.49 8.63 8.05
N VAL A 324 -4.12 7.50 7.67
CA VAL A 324 -4.37 7.13 6.27
C VAL A 324 -5.84 7.34 5.89
N GLY A 325 -6.77 6.85 6.71
CA GLY A 325 -8.21 6.91 6.44
C GLY A 325 -8.75 8.33 6.34
N SER A 326 -8.41 9.19 7.31
CA SER A 326 -8.77 10.62 7.32
C SER A 326 -8.20 11.39 6.12
N SER A 327 -7.04 10.95 5.63
CA SER A 327 -6.30 11.58 4.53
C SER A 327 -6.95 11.32 3.18
N VAL A 328 -7.61 10.17 3.02
CA VAL A 328 -8.16 9.70 1.74
C VAL A 328 -9.69 9.74 1.71
N GLY A 329 -10.37 9.74 2.86
CA GLY A 329 -11.83 9.87 2.95
C GLY A 329 -12.62 8.70 2.36
N LEU A 330 -11.95 7.57 2.12
CA LEU A 330 -12.54 6.34 1.58
C LEU A 330 -12.94 5.42 2.75
N PRO A 331 -14.21 4.96 2.85
CA PRO A 331 -14.61 4.01 3.88
C PRO A 331 -13.82 2.69 3.80
N SER A 332 -13.53 2.06 4.94
CA SER A 332 -12.64 0.89 5.03
C SER A 332 -13.07 -0.29 4.15
N ILE A 333 -14.37 -0.50 3.95
CA ILE A 333 -14.89 -1.56 3.06
C ILE A 333 -14.42 -1.35 1.61
N TRP A 334 -14.38 -0.09 1.15
CA TRP A 334 -13.91 0.23 -0.20
C TRP A 334 -12.40 0.17 -0.32
N VAL A 335 -11.67 0.38 0.79
CA VAL A 335 -10.22 0.13 0.83
C VAL A 335 -9.94 -1.36 0.60
N LEU A 336 -10.67 -2.26 1.27
CA LEU A 336 -10.54 -3.71 1.06
C LEU A 336 -10.80 -4.09 -0.41
N VAL A 337 -11.89 -3.59 -0.99
CA VAL A 337 -12.21 -3.83 -2.41
C VAL A 337 -11.10 -3.31 -3.32
N ALA A 338 -10.59 -2.11 -3.07
CA ALA A 338 -9.52 -1.52 -3.86
C ALA A 338 -8.23 -2.34 -3.78
N VAL A 339 -7.85 -2.82 -2.60
CA VAL A 339 -6.67 -3.67 -2.40
C VAL A 339 -6.84 -5.01 -3.09
N SER A 340 -7.99 -5.66 -2.97
CA SER A 340 -8.25 -6.95 -3.63
C SER A 340 -8.20 -6.82 -5.14
N LEU A 341 -8.88 -5.83 -5.72
CA LEU A 341 -8.87 -5.61 -7.17
C LEU A 341 -7.49 -5.22 -7.68
N GLY A 342 -6.83 -4.27 -7.02
CA GLY A 342 -5.49 -3.83 -7.39
C GLY A 342 -4.47 -4.98 -7.30
N GLY A 343 -4.54 -5.75 -6.23
CA GLY A 343 -3.69 -6.93 -6.02
C GLY A 343 -3.85 -7.98 -7.11
N SER A 344 -5.09 -8.31 -7.49
CA SER A 344 -5.35 -9.29 -8.56
C SER A 344 -4.93 -8.79 -9.95
N MET A 345 -5.00 -7.49 -10.22
CA MET A 345 -4.71 -6.95 -11.56
C MET A 345 -3.23 -6.65 -11.80
N MET A 346 -2.57 -6.00 -10.84
CA MET A 346 -1.20 -5.48 -11.00
C MET A 346 -0.30 -5.79 -9.79
N GLY A 347 -0.71 -6.73 -8.93
CA GLY A 347 0.04 -7.11 -7.73
C GLY A 347 0.21 -5.94 -6.76
N ILE A 348 1.39 -5.87 -6.14
CA ILE A 348 1.75 -4.85 -5.14
C ILE A 348 1.54 -3.42 -5.67
N VAL A 349 1.92 -3.16 -6.92
CA VAL A 349 1.76 -1.85 -7.56
C VAL A 349 0.28 -1.49 -7.69
N GLY A 350 -0.56 -2.47 -8.02
CA GLY A 350 -2.01 -2.27 -8.11
C GLY A 350 -2.64 -1.94 -6.76
N MET A 351 -2.22 -2.60 -5.68
CA MET A 351 -2.73 -2.31 -4.32
C MET A 351 -2.50 -0.84 -3.92
N LEU A 352 -1.32 -0.30 -4.24
CA LEU A 352 -0.98 1.10 -3.96
C LEU A 352 -1.77 2.10 -4.80
N ILE A 353 -2.02 1.79 -6.07
CA ILE A 353 -2.68 2.72 -7.00
C ILE A 353 -4.20 2.67 -6.87
N PHE A 354 -4.78 1.49 -6.62
CA PHE A 354 -6.24 1.33 -6.62
C PHE A 354 -6.92 2.01 -5.44
N ILE A 355 -6.30 2.07 -4.25
CA ILE A 355 -6.88 2.77 -3.10
C ILE A 355 -7.18 4.25 -3.42
N PRO A 356 -6.20 5.06 -3.84
CA PRO A 356 -6.47 6.45 -4.19
C PRO A 356 -7.33 6.59 -5.45
N LEU A 357 -7.27 5.68 -6.43
CA LEU A 357 -8.20 5.69 -7.57
C LEU A 357 -9.65 5.49 -7.13
N CYS A 358 -9.92 4.51 -6.27
CA CYS A 358 -11.24 4.27 -5.71
C CYS A 358 -11.71 5.47 -4.87
N SER A 359 -10.81 6.13 -4.14
CA SER A 359 -11.11 7.38 -3.42
C SER A 359 -11.49 8.53 -4.36
N VAL A 360 -10.79 8.68 -5.48
CA VAL A 360 -11.14 9.67 -6.50
C VAL A 360 -12.53 9.38 -7.06
N GLY A 361 -12.80 8.13 -7.47
CA GLY A 361 -14.11 7.72 -7.96
C GLY A 361 -15.22 7.94 -6.94
N TYR A 362 -14.99 7.56 -5.68
CA TYR A 362 -15.91 7.78 -4.57
C TYR A 362 -16.19 9.27 -4.35
N THR A 363 -15.16 10.12 -4.41
CA THR A 363 -15.32 11.56 -4.22
C THR A 363 -16.10 12.20 -5.37
N LEU A 364 -15.79 11.83 -6.62
CA LEU A 364 -16.54 12.31 -7.79
C LEU A 364 -18.01 11.89 -7.75
N LEU A 365 -18.29 10.62 -7.40
CA LEU A 365 -19.66 10.13 -7.27
C LEU A 365 -20.40 10.85 -6.14
N LYS A 366 -19.73 11.11 -5.01
CA LYS A 366 -20.32 11.86 -3.90
C LYS A 366 -20.67 13.30 -4.31
N GLU A 367 -19.80 13.97 -5.05
CA GLU A 367 -20.05 15.31 -5.58
C GLU A 367 -21.22 15.31 -6.58
N ASP A 368 -21.26 14.37 -7.53
CA ASP A 368 -22.35 14.25 -8.51
C ASP A 368 -23.71 13.97 -7.84
N VAL A 369 -23.75 13.02 -6.90
CA VAL A 369 -24.96 12.71 -6.13
C VAL A 369 -25.44 13.94 -5.36
N GLY A 370 -24.52 14.70 -4.76
CA GLY A 370 -24.86 15.96 -4.08
C GLY A 370 -25.51 16.99 -5.02
N ILE A 371 -24.94 17.16 -6.22
CA ILE A 371 -25.47 18.06 -7.26
C ILE A 371 -26.87 17.59 -7.71
N GLN A 372 -27.05 16.29 -7.97
CA GLN A 372 -28.33 15.75 -8.42
C GLN A 372 -29.43 15.84 -7.36
N LEU A 373 -29.10 15.56 -6.09
CA LEU A 373 -30.07 15.68 -4.99
C LEU A 373 -30.50 17.14 -4.77
N ALA A 374 -29.56 18.08 -4.86
CA ALA A 374 -29.84 19.51 -4.78
C ALA A 374 -30.72 19.96 -5.95
N GLY A 375 -30.40 19.57 -7.19
CA GLY A 375 -31.20 19.88 -8.38
C GLY A 375 -32.61 19.30 -8.34
N ARG A 376 -32.80 18.16 -7.67
CA ARG A 376 -34.12 17.50 -7.49
C ARG A 376 -34.86 17.92 -6.22
N ASN A 377 -34.31 18.86 -5.41
CA ASN A 377 -34.87 19.30 -4.12
C ASN A 377 -35.28 18.13 -3.20
N VAL A 378 -34.51 17.04 -3.19
CA VAL A 378 -34.83 15.87 -2.35
C VAL A 378 -34.45 16.21 -0.91
N LYS A 379 -35.45 16.28 -0.02
CA LYS A 379 -35.22 16.52 1.42
C LYS A 379 -34.34 15.43 2.03
N ALA A 380 -33.33 15.84 2.80
CA ALA A 380 -32.34 14.95 3.40
C ALA A 380 -32.98 13.86 4.31
N ASP A 381 -34.10 14.20 4.92
CA ASP A 381 -34.91 13.33 5.78
C ASP A 381 -35.34 12.03 5.09
N LYS A 382 -35.44 12.00 3.75
CA LYS A 382 -35.82 10.79 3.00
C LYS A 382 -34.77 9.70 3.04
N TYR A 383 -33.48 10.06 3.13
CA TYR A 383 -32.37 9.11 3.08
C TYR A 383 -31.49 9.14 4.34
N LEU A 384 -31.67 10.12 5.23
CA LEU A 384 -31.00 10.17 6.53
C LEU A 384 -31.85 9.63 7.70
N LYS A 385 -33.14 9.33 7.49
CA LYS A 385 -34.13 9.00 8.54
C LYS A 385 -33.74 7.89 9.52
N ARG A 386 -32.82 6.98 9.16
CA ARG A 386 -32.36 5.87 10.03
C ARG A 386 -31.05 6.12 10.78
N PHE A 387 -30.28 7.17 10.43
CA PHE A 387 -29.02 7.47 11.09
C PHE A 387 -29.22 8.31 12.36
N SER A 388 -30.17 9.25 12.34
CA SER A 388 -30.49 10.10 13.50
C SER A 388 -31.07 9.31 14.68
N GLU A 389 -31.91 8.29 14.42
CA GLU A 389 -32.50 7.46 15.48
C GLU A 389 -31.45 6.59 16.20
N ARG A 390 -30.42 6.11 15.48
CA ARG A 390 -29.32 5.35 16.06
C ARG A 390 -28.32 6.23 16.82
N GLU A 391 -27.99 7.42 16.32
CA GLU A 391 -27.14 8.36 17.06
C GLU A 391 -27.84 8.97 18.27
N ALA A 392 -29.15 9.25 18.19
CA ALA A 392 -29.97 9.68 19.32
C ALA A 392 -30.11 8.55 20.35
N GLY A 393 -30.36 7.31 19.92
CA GLY A 393 -30.39 6.13 20.79
C GLY A 393 -29.04 5.84 21.46
N ALA A 394 -27.92 6.01 20.75
CA ALA A 394 -26.58 5.84 21.30
C ALA A 394 -26.21 6.95 22.30
N LYS A 395 -26.61 8.20 22.04
CA LYS A 395 -26.44 9.32 22.98
C LYS A 395 -27.33 9.19 24.22
N MET A 396 -28.57 8.72 24.08
CA MET A 396 -29.46 8.46 25.22
C MET A 396 -28.98 7.26 26.08
N SER A 397 -28.52 6.18 25.45
CA SER A 397 -27.95 5.01 26.15
C SER A 397 -26.65 5.37 26.90
N GLY A 398 -25.81 6.21 26.32
CA GLY A 398 -24.58 6.72 26.97
C GLY A 398 -24.82 7.73 28.09
N SER A 399 -25.87 8.53 28.01
CA SER A 399 -26.26 9.49 29.06
C SER A 399 -26.96 8.80 30.24
N GLY A 400 -27.82 7.79 29.98
CA GLY A 400 -28.48 7.00 31.02
C GLY A 400 -27.48 6.24 31.91
N LYS A 401 -26.48 5.60 31.30
CA LYS A 401 -25.39 4.92 32.05
C LYS A 401 -24.49 5.86 32.86
N LYS A 402 -24.41 7.14 32.50
CA LYS A 402 -23.67 8.15 33.27
C LYS A 402 -24.48 8.65 34.46
N ALA A 403 -25.78 8.91 34.29
CA ALA A 403 -26.68 9.31 35.37
C ALA A 403 -26.81 8.20 36.44
N GLU A 404 -27.02 6.96 36.02
CA GLU A 404 -27.16 5.79 36.92
C GLU A 404 -25.87 5.50 37.72
N LYS A 405 -24.69 5.81 37.16
CA LYS A 405 -23.40 5.73 37.87
C LYS A 405 -23.20 6.88 38.86
N THR A 406 -23.78 8.05 38.62
CA THR A 406 -23.69 9.20 39.54
C THR A 406 -24.66 9.06 40.71
N GLU A 407 -25.84 8.50 40.48
CA GLU A 407 -26.83 8.19 41.53
C GLU A 407 -26.34 7.08 42.46
N ASN A 408 -25.88 5.95 41.92
CA ASN A 408 -25.31 4.86 42.73
C ASN A 408 -24.05 5.27 43.53
N LYS A 409 -23.35 6.32 43.09
CA LYS A 409 -22.18 6.84 43.82
C LYS A 409 -22.61 7.77 44.97
N LYS A 410 -23.68 8.55 44.80
CA LYS A 410 -24.26 9.37 45.87
C LYS A 410 -24.94 8.53 46.95
N GLU A 411 -25.68 7.48 46.57
CA GLU A 411 -26.30 6.57 47.55
C GLU A 411 -25.25 5.85 48.40
N LYS A 412 -24.14 5.40 47.80
CA LYS A 412 -23.02 4.78 48.54
C LYS A 412 -22.21 5.74 49.42
N GLU A 413 -22.25 7.04 49.17
CA GLU A 413 -21.63 8.06 50.02
C GLU A 413 -22.56 8.47 51.18
N THR A 414 -23.89 8.33 51.02
CA THR A 414 -24.87 8.66 52.07
C THR A 414 -25.06 7.52 53.09
N GLU A 415 -24.67 6.29 52.73
CA GLU A 415 -24.70 5.11 53.64
C GLU A 415 -23.44 4.97 54.53
N LYS A 416 -22.49 5.91 54.42
CA LYS A 416 -21.20 5.88 55.14
C LYS A 416 -20.99 7.02 56.14
N ASP A 417 -21.96 7.93 56.27
CA ASP A 417 -22.09 8.91 57.34
C ASP A 417 -23.26 8.52 58.26
#